data_AF-A0A2A5CZW2-F1
#
_entry.id   AF-A0A2A5CZW2-F1
#
_cell.length_a   1.000
_cell.length_b   1.000
_cell.length_c   1.000
_cell.angle_alpha   90.00
_cell.angle_beta   90.00
_cell.angle_gamma   90.00
#
_symmetry.space_group_name_H-M   'P 1'
#
loop_
_entity.id
_entity.type
_entity.pdbx_description
1 polymer ?
#
loop_
_entity_poly.entity_id
_entity_poly.type
_entity_poly.pdbx_seq_one_letter_code
_entity_poly.pdbx_strand_id
1 'polypeptide(L)'
;MLTLADILTSQVDCLNPEADLQTAFRTLTTNNYSCCVVAAENRIPLGILTERDLVQIISRNGSSRELMSESVTEHMVSPPFTLPGDTSLENALNLIESRNLRYLLVTELNGTIAGIVTQTDMVKAYMRIMRNHSAGLEDTIYQRTEQLETVNKKLVTLSLVDPLTGLGNRRALEVDIMKIHAAGIRHRRAYSVTLFDIDYFKKYNDHYGHQAGDHVLELVSSHFRKSIREADAVFRYGGEEFLMIMPDTDVDEALATVQRIVTGLSDLEIPHQDSPLEFLTTSAGIASSHHQGQRLASWRQVVELADEGLYEAKKSGRNQAFVSVRNTLKAVN
;
A
#
# COMPACT_ATOMS: atom_id res chain seq x y z
N MET A 1 22.67 20.91 13.05
CA MET A 1 21.51 21.75 13.40
C MET A 1 21.77 23.11 12.78
N LEU A 2 20.82 23.67 12.02
CA LEU A 2 21.00 24.97 11.36
C LEU A 2 20.88 26.11 12.39
N THR A 3 21.76 27.09 12.33
CA THR A 3 21.87 28.21 13.28
C THR A 3 21.59 29.57 12.62
N LEU A 4 21.43 30.64 13.40
CA LEU A 4 21.25 31.99 12.88
C LEU A 4 22.47 32.47 12.08
N ALA A 5 23.68 32.07 12.45
CA ALA A 5 24.91 32.37 11.72
C ALA A 5 24.89 31.84 10.27
N ASP A 6 24.21 30.71 10.03
CA ASP A 6 24.12 30.09 8.71
C ASP A 6 23.17 30.81 7.74
N ILE A 7 22.34 31.73 8.25
CA ILE A 7 21.24 32.36 7.48
C ILE A 7 21.17 33.88 7.64
N LEU A 8 22.04 34.50 8.43
CA LEU A 8 22.04 35.94 8.65
C LEU A 8 22.47 36.72 7.42
N THR A 9 21.93 37.93 7.30
CA THR A 9 22.45 38.97 6.41
C THR A 9 23.45 39.80 7.20
N SER A 10 24.74 39.71 6.85
CA SER A 10 25.84 40.37 7.57
C SER A 10 26.02 41.86 7.20
N GLN A 11 25.52 42.27 6.03
CA GLN A 11 25.48 43.67 5.63
C GLN A 11 24.27 44.35 6.28
N VAL A 12 24.49 44.93 7.45
CA VAL A 12 23.51 45.74 8.17
C VAL A 12 23.97 47.19 8.18
N ASP A 13 23.27 48.04 7.43
CA ASP A 13 23.47 49.48 7.48
C ASP A 13 22.96 50.01 8.81
N CYS A 14 23.85 50.70 9.53
CA CYS A 14 23.55 51.26 10.84
C CYS A 14 23.46 52.79 10.75
N LEU A 15 22.46 53.36 11.41
CA LEU A 15 22.33 54.81 11.58
C LEU A 15 23.10 55.25 12.83
N ASN A 16 23.71 56.43 12.74
CA ASN A 16 24.28 57.12 13.90
C ASN A 16 23.13 57.55 14.85
N PRO A 17 23.31 57.51 16.19
CA PRO A 17 22.29 57.96 17.14
C PRO A 17 21.86 59.42 16.97
N GLU A 18 22.74 60.27 16.46
CA GLU A 18 22.45 61.69 16.17
C GLU A 18 21.71 61.89 14.83
N ALA A 19 21.47 60.82 14.06
CA ALA A 19 20.71 60.91 12.82
C ALA A 19 19.25 61.32 13.10
N ASP A 20 18.66 62.06 12.16
CA ASP A 20 17.26 62.47 12.22
C ASP A 20 16.32 61.43 11.56
N LEU A 21 15.02 61.55 11.84
CA LEU A 21 13.99 60.70 11.24
C LEU A 21 13.96 60.83 9.71
N GLN A 22 14.31 61.99 9.15
CA GLN A 22 14.40 62.17 7.70
C GLN A 22 15.46 61.25 7.07
N THR A 23 16.63 61.15 7.71
CA THR A 23 17.72 60.27 7.27
C THR A 23 17.30 58.81 7.40
N ALA A 24 16.64 58.42 8.49
CA ALA A 24 16.12 57.06 8.64
C ALA A 24 15.10 56.70 7.55
N PHE A 25 14.14 57.59 7.29
CA PHE A 25 13.14 57.39 6.24
C PHE A 25 13.78 57.24 4.85
N ARG A 26 14.77 58.08 4.53
CA ARG A 26 15.51 58.00 3.27
C ARG A 26 16.28 56.68 3.15
N THR A 27 16.93 56.22 4.21
CA THR A 27 17.68 54.96 4.21
C THR A 27 16.76 53.76 3.98
N LEU A 28 15.62 53.69 4.67
CA LEU A 28 14.64 52.61 4.49
C LEU A 28 14.10 52.57 3.05
N THR A 29 13.70 53.73 2.52
CA THR A 29 13.09 53.83 1.18
C THR A 29 14.09 53.64 0.04
N THR A 30 15.29 54.22 0.15
CA THR A 30 16.30 54.16 -0.93
C THR A 30 16.89 52.76 -1.05
N ASN A 31 17.11 52.08 0.08
CA ASN A 31 17.70 50.75 0.11
C ASN A 31 16.66 49.61 0.17
N ASN A 32 15.36 49.96 0.18
CA ASN A 32 14.24 49.03 0.31
C ASN A 32 14.37 48.11 1.54
N TYR A 33 14.78 48.70 2.67
CA TYR A 33 14.92 48.02 3.95
C TYR A 33 13.68 48.20 4.80
N SER A 34 13.23 47.12 5.45
CA SER A 34 12.08 47.17 6.35
C SER A 34 12.40 47.67 7.77
N CYS A 35 13.69 47.79 8.10
CA CYS A 35 14.18 48.32 9.37
C CYS A 35 15.61 48.88 9.25
N CYS A 36 15.94 49.83 10.12
CA CYS A 36 17.29 50.35 10.31
C CYS A 36 17.73 50.08 11.74
N VAL A 37 18.97 49.64 11.91
CA VAL A 37 19.58 49.49 13.23
C VAL A 37 20.26 50.81 13.60
N VAL A 38 20.00 51.33 14.78
CA VAL A 38 20.72 52.47 15.33
C VAL A 38 21.83 51.91 16.20
N ALA A 39 23.09 52.25 15.90
CA ALA A 39 24.25 51.69 16.57
C ALA A 39 25.26 52.77 16.94
N ALA A 40 25.98 52.57 18.04
CA ALA A 40 27.13 53.39 18.39
C ALA A 40 28.28 53.22 17.37
N GLU A 41 29.29 54.09 17.41
CA GLU A 41 30.44 54.05 16.47
C GLU A 41 31.17 52.69 16.47
N ASN A 42 31.15 51.99 17.60
CA ASN A 42 31.71 50.64 17.74
C ASN A 42 30.77 49.51 17.28
N ARG A 43 29.69 49.83 16.56
CA ARG A 43 28.66 48.89 16.05
C ARG A 43 27.90 48.12 17.13
N ILE A 44 27.87 48.61 18.37
CA ILE A 44 26.98 48.09 19.40
C ILE A 44 25.56 48.61 19.13
N PRO A 45 24.55 47.75 19.03
CA PRO A 45 23.19 48.17 18.69
C PRO A 45 22.53 48.86 19.89
N LEU A 46 22.05 50.08 19.67
CA LEU A 46 21.35 50.89 20.68
C LEU A 46 19.83 50.83 20.52
N GLY A 47 19.36 50.56 19.30
CA GLY A 47 17.94 50.34 19.04
C GLY A 47 17.68 49.99 17.58
N ILE A 48 16.40 49.83 17.26
CA ILE A 48 15.94 49.51 15.91
C ILE A 48 14.68 50.31 15.60
N LEU A 49 14.61 50.81 14.38
CA LEU A 49 13.48 51.57 13.87
C LEU A 49 12.93 50.87 12.63
N THR A 50 11.62 50.59 12.61
CA THR A 50 10.96 49.87 11.51
C THR A 50 10.06 50.79 10.69
N GLU A 51 9.73 50.37 9.47
CA GLU A 51 8.71 51.06 8.66
C GLU A 51 7.38 51.24 9.41
N ARG A 52 6.98 50.24 10.22
CA ARG A 52 5.75 50.30 11.01
C ARG A 52 5.83 51.40 12.06
N ASP A 53 6.97 51.55 12.73
CA ASP A 53 7.16 52.56 13.76
C ASP A 53 7.05 53.95 13.12
N LEU A 54 7.68 54.17 11.96
CA LEU A 54 7.57 55.42 11.21
C LEU A 54 6.13 55.74 10.79
N VAL A 55 5.39 54.76 10.28
CA VAL A 55 3.98 54.95 9.92
C VAL A 55 3.15 55.31 11.16
N GLN A 56 3.40 54.66 12.30
CA GLN A 56 2.72 54.98 13.55
C GLN A 56 3.04 56.40 14.04
N ILE A 57 4.30 56.81 13.97
CA ILE A 57 4.77 58.15 14.35
C ILE A 57 4.08 59.22 13.49
N ILE A 58 4.10 59.06 12.17
CA ILE A 58 3.45 59.98 11.23
C ILE A 58 1.92 60.03 11.45
N SER A 59 1.28 58.87 11.69
CA SER A 59 -0.18 58.83 11.92
C SER A 59 -0.62 59.54 13.19
N ARG A 60 0.24 59.59 14.22
CA ARG A 60 -0.06 60.22 15.52
C ARG A 60 0.26 61.71 15.52
N ASN A 61 1.37 62.09 14.91
CA ASN A 61 1.93 63.44 15.02
C ASN A 61 1.77 64.27 13.73
N GLY A 62 1.30 63.68 12.63
CA GLY A 62 1.24 64.30 11.30
C GLY A 62 2.62 64.38 10.62
N SER A 63 2.66 64.75 9.34
CA SER A 63 3.92 64.92 8.60
C SER A 63 4.44 66.36 8.73
N SER A 64 4.92 66.76 9.90
CA SER A 64 5.52 68.09 10.11
C SER A 64 7.03 68.08 9.80
N ARG A 65 7.57 69.24 9.39
CA ARG A 65 9.02 69.41 9.18
C ARG A 65 9.82 69.30 10.48
N GLU A 66 9.19 69.64 11.61
CA GLU A 66 9.78 69.55 12.95
C GLU A 66 9.97 68.09 13.38
N LEU A 67 8.96 67.24 13.17
CA LEU A 67 9.04 65.81 13.45
C LEU A 67 10.18 65.13 12.66
N MET A 68 10.37 65.50 11.40
CA MET A 68 11.42 64.93 10.55
C MET A 68 12.85 65.29 11.00
N SER A 69 13.00 66.33 11.85
CA SER A 69 14.28 66.75 12.44
C SER A 69 14.55 66.17 13.84
N GLU A 70 13.59 65.42 14.41
CA GLU A 70 13.78 64.72 15.69
C GLU A 70 14.78 63.57 15.54
N SER A 71 15.52 63.26 16.61
CA SER A 71 16.52 62.19 16.61
C SER A 71 15.85 60.81 16.49
N VAL A 72 16.49 59.90 15.74
CA VAL A 72 16.08 58.49 15.68
C VAL A 72 16.03 57.81 17.05
N THR A 73 16.82 58.28 18.02
CA THR A 73 16.88 57.69 19.37
C THR A 73 15.62 57.93 20.19
N GLU A 74 14.85 58.97 19.88
CA GLU A 74 13.59 59.29 20.57
C GLU A 74 12.45 58.35 20.14
N HIS A 75 12.62 57.67 19.00
CA HIS A 75 11.56 56.93 18.31
C HIS A 75 11.87 55.45 18.08
N MET A 76 13.12 55.02 18.31
CA MET A 76 13.54 53.64 18.14
C MET A 76 13.04 52.74 19.28
N VAL A 77 12.88 51.45 18.98
CA VAL A 77 12.73 50.43 20.03
C VAL A 77 14.10 50.20 20.67
N SER A 78 14.20 50.48 21.97
CA SER A 78 15.43 50.32 22.76
C SER A 78 15.13 49.70 24.14
N PRO A 79 15.94 48.72 24.61
CA PRO A 79 17.05 48.09 23.89
C PRO A 79 16.55 47.13 22.80
N PRO A 80 17.31 46.93 21.71
CA PRO A 80 16.93 46.00 20.65
C PRO A 80 17.03 44.56 21.15
N PHE A 81 16.14 43.69 20.67
CA PHE A 81 16.23 42.26 20.98
C PHE A 81 17.34 41.61 20.14
N THR A 82 18.37 41.11 20.82
CA THR A 82 19.55 40.50 20.19
C THR A 82 19.69 39.03 20.57
N LEU A 83 20.23 38.23 19.64
CA LEU A 83 20.54 36.82 19.86
C LEU A 83 21.98 36.48 19.42
N PRO A 84 22.63 35.52 20.10
CA PRO A 84 23.88 34.93 19.61
C PRO A 84 23.70 34.19 18.27
N GLY A 85 24.74 34.20 17.43
CA GLY A 85 24.72 33.53 16.12
C GLY A 85 24.58 32.01 16.15
N ASP A 86 24.99 31.36 17.25
CA ASP A 86 24.87 29.92 17.46
C ASP A 86 23.45 29.46 17.86
N THR A 87 22.51 30.39 18.03
CA THR A 87 21.10 30.08 18.30
C THR A 87 20.53 29.22 17.16
N SER A 88 19.93 28.07 17.51
CA SER A 88 19.29 27.17 16.54
C SER A 88 18.10 27.84 15.84
N LEU A 89 17.85 27.48 14.58
CA LEU A 89 16.69 27.97 13.82
C LEU A 89 15.34 27.69 14.52
N GLU A 90 15.18 26.53 15.17
CA GLU A 90 13.96 26.16 15.90
C GLU A 90 13.67 27.13 17.05
N ASN A 91 14.67 27.36 17.92
CA ASN A 91 14.56 28.34 19.00
C ASN A 91 14.30 29.76 18.47
N ALA A 92 14.94 30.14 17.37
CA ALA A 92 14.72 31.45 16.75
C ALA A 92 13.28 31.64 16.24
N LEU A 93 12.71 30.62 15.59
CA LEU A 93 11.31 30.61 15.13
C LEU A 93 10.33 30.75 16.31
N ASN A 94 10.54 29.97 17.38
CA ASN A 94 9.72 30.04 18.59
C ASN A 94 9.79 31.42 19.26
N LEU A 95 10.96 32.05 19.26
CA LEU A 95 11.16 33.38 19.83
C LEU A 95 10.46 34.47 19.03
N ILE A 96 10.52 34.40 17.70
CA ILE A 96 9.81 35.35 16.83
C ILE A 96 8.30 35.25 17.01
N GLU A 97 7.76 34.04 17.13
CA GLU A 97 6.33 33.83 17.32
C GLU A 97 5.87 34.28 18.72
N SER A 98 6.53 33.79 19.77
CA SER A 98 6.15 34.11 21.16
C SER A 98 6.29 35.59 21.51
N ARG A 99 7.21 36.31 20.85
CA ARG A 99 7.45 37.74 21.09
C ARG A 99 6.91 38.65 19.97
N ASN A 100 6.25 38.08 18.96
CA ASN A 100 5.70 38.80 17.80
C ASN A 100 6.73 39.72 17.11
N LEU A 101 7.96 39.23 16.97
CA LEU A 101 9.07 39.95 16.33
C LEU A 101 9.08 39.67 14.82
N ARG A 102 9.57 40.63 14.02
CA ARG A 102 9.68 40.48 12.55
C ARG A 102 11.10 40.21 12.07
N TYR A 103 12.06 40.48 12.93
CA TYR A 103 13.49 40.34 12.70
C TYR A 103 14.17 39.95 14.01
N LEU A 104 15.32 39.30 13.89
CA LEU A 104 16.23 39.02 15.00
C LEU A 104 17.56 39.67 14.66
N LEU A 105 18.02 40.54 15.56
CA LEU A 105 19.34 41.12 15.46
C LEU A 105 20.34 40.11 16.04
N VAL A 106 21.34 39.74 15.25
CA VAL A 106 22.37 38.78 15.66
C VAL A 106 23.60 39.54 16.08
N THR A 107 24.14 39.21 17.26
CA THR A 107 25.33 39.85 17.82
C THR A 107 26.44 38.85 18.09
N GLU A 108 27.67 39.32 17.98
CA GLU A 108 28.88 38.62 18.40
C GLU A 108 29.01 38.61 19.94
N LEU A 109 29.94 37.82 20.48
CA LEU A 109 30.22 37.74 21.93
C LEU A 109 30.61 39.08 22.56
N ASN A 110 31.19 39.99 21.76
CA ASN A 110 31.57 41.34 22.20
C ASN A 110 30.42 42.36 22.14
N GLY A 111 29.21 41.93 21.77
CA GLY A 111 28.01 42.78 21.67
C GLY A 111 27.87 43.58 20.38
N THR A 112 28.81 43.45 19.44
CA THR A 112 28.71 44.10 18.12
C THR A 112 27.72 43.37 17.20
N ILE A 113 27.09 44.11 16.29
CA ILE A 113 26.13 43.53 15.31
C ILE A 113 26.87 42.63 14.33
N ALA A 114 26.53 41.34 14.35
CA ALA A 114 26.96 40.34 13.39
C ALA A 114 26.07 40.33 12.13
N GLY A 115 24.76 40.55 12.30
CA GLY A 115 23.82 40.60 11.20
C GLY A 115 22.36 40.68 11.62
N ILE A 116 21.45 40.55 10.66
CA ILE A 116 20.01 40.49 10.89
C ILE A 116 19.42 39.28 10.19
N VAL A 117 18.42 38.66 10.80
CA VAL A 117 17.64 37.56 10.23
C VAL A 117 16.18 37.95 10.21
N THR A 118 15.57 37.98 9.02
CA THR A 118 14.14 38.26 8.88
C THR A 118 13.31 36.98 8.98
N GLN A 119 12.01 37.12 9.28
CA GLN A 119 11.07 36.00 9.21
C GLN A 119 11.10 35.27 7.86
N THR A 120 11.25 36.03 6.76
CA THR A 120 11.36 35.48 5.40
C THR A 120 12.60 34.60 5.23
N ASP A 121 13.74 35.00 5.79
CA ASP A 121 15.00 34.24 5.69
C ASP A 121 14.89 32.90 6.40
N MET A 122 14.29 32.89 7.60
CA MET A 122 14.05 31.65 8.34
C MET A 122 13.06 30.72 7.63
N VAL A 123 11.97 31.26 7.07
CA VAL A 123 11.00 30.46 6.30
C VAL A 123 11.67 29.85 5.07
N LYS A 124 12.48 30.61 4.33
CA LYS A 124 13.25 30.09 3.18
C LYS A 124 14.22 28.99 3.61
N ALA A 125 14.93 29.19 4.72
CA ALA A 125 15.86 28.21 5.27
C ALA A 125 15.14 26.92 5.68
N TYR A 126 13.99 27.03 6.35
CA TYR A 126 13.16 25.91 6.75
C TYR A 126 12.60 25.14 5.54
N MET A 127 12.07 25.86 4.53
CA MET A 127 11.59 25.25 3.28
C MET A 127 12.69 24.47 2.55
N ARG A 128 13.94 24.96 2.57
CA ARG A 128 15.08 24.25 1.97
C ARG A 128 15.34 22.91 2.66
N ILE A 129 15.27 22.87 3.99
CA ILE A 129 15.44 21.63 4.76
C ILE A 129 14.32 20.64 4.43
N MET A 130 13.07 21.12 4.41
CA MET A 130 11.91 20.28 4.15
C MET A 130 11.92 19.67 2.75
N ARG A 131 12.25 20.45 1.71
CA ARG A 131 12.34 19.93 0.32
C ARG A 131 13.34 18.79 0.18
N ASN A 132 14.49 18.88 0.85
CA ASN A 132 15.51 17.84 0.81
C ASN A 132 15.05 16.56 1.54
N HIS A 133 14.23 16.69 2.59
CA HIS A 133 13.69 15.55 3.33
C HIS A 133 12.56 14.86 2.57
N SER A 134 11.66 15.63 1.95
CA SER A 134 10.53 15.09 1.17
C SER A 134 10.99 14.26 -0.03
N ALA A 135 11.99 14.74 -0.78
CA ALA A 135 12.49 14.02 -1.95
C ALA A 135 13.08 12.64 -1.59
N GLY A 136 13.81 12.52 -0.48
CA GLY A 136 14.38 11.24 -0.04
C GLY A 136 13.34 10.25 0.51
N LEU A 137 12.28 10.76 1.13
CA LEU A 137 11.21 9.92 1.69
C LEU A 137 10.33 9.29 0.60
N GLU A 138 9.99 10.06 -0.44
CA GLU A 138 9.18 9.56 -1.55
C GLU A 138 9.87 8.41 -2.29
N ASP A 139 11.17 8.55 -2.61
CA ASP A 139 11.97 7.48 -3.23
C ASP A 139 12.05 6.23 -2.34
N THR A 140 12.22 6.42 -1.03
CA THR A 140 12.29 5.30 -0.08
C THR A 140 10.97 4.55 0.01
N ILE A 141 9.84 5.28 0.05
CA ILE A 141 8.49 4.69 0.07
C ILE A 141 8.24 3.90 -1.22
N TYR A 142 8.60 4.49 -2.36
CA TYR A 142 8.43 3.83 -3.66
C TYR A 142 9.23 2.52 -3.72
N GLN A 143 10.52 2.55 -3.39
CA GLN A 143 11.38 1.36 -3.38
C GLN A 143 10.88 0.27 -2.43
N ARG A 144 10.43 0.65 -1.22
CA ARG A 144 9.89 -0.30 -0.25
C ARG A 144 8.61 -0.95 -0.74
N THR A 145 7.74 -0.18 -1.40
CA THR A 145 6.47 -0.68 -1.93
C THR A 145 6.71 -1.69 -3.04
N GLU A 146 7.60 -1.37 -3.98
CA GLU A 146 7.96 -2.28 -5.09
C GLU A 146 8.59 -3.60 -4.59
N GLN A 147 9.47 -3.51 -3.58
CA GLN A 147 10.06 -4.69 -2.95
C GLN A 147 9.01 -5.58 -2.28
N LEU A 148 8.08 -4.97 -1.53
CA LEU A 148 6.99 -5.70 -0.88
C LEU A 148 6.10 -6.40 -1.88
N GLU A 149 5.69 -5.72 -2.96
CA GLU A 149 4.89 -6.33 -4.01
C GLU A 149 5.61 -7.50 -4.67
N THR A 150 6.91 -7.37 -4.93
CA THR A 150 7.72 -8.42 -5.54
C THR A 150 7.82 -9.65 -4.66
N VAL A 151 8.08 -9.45 -3.36
CA VAL A 151 8.16 -10.56 -2.39
C VAL A 151 6.78 -11.20 -2.22
N ASN A 152 5.72 -10.41 -2.14
CA ASN A 152 4.36 -10.92 -2.00
C ASN A 152 3.93 -11.74 -3.23
N LYS A 153 4.19 -11.24 -4.44
CA LYS A 153 3.98 -11.99 -5.69
C LYS A 153 4.76 -13.32 -5.69
N LYS A 154 6.01 -13.33 -5.20
CA LYS A 154 6.80 -14.56 -5.06
C LYS A 154 6.21 -15.53 -4.03
N LEU A 155 5.75 -15.04 -2.89
CA LEU A 155 5.11 -15.87 -1.85
C LEU A 155 3.79 -16.46 -2.34
N VAL A 156 2.92 -15.67 -2.97
CA VAL A 156 1.68 -16.15 -3.60
C VAL A 156 1.98 -17.19 -4.66
N THR A 157 3.02 -16.96 -5.47
CA THR A 157 3.48 -17.91 -6.50
C THR A 157 4.02 -19.21 -5.90
N LEU A 158 4.58 -19.18 -4.69
CA LEU A 158 5.15 -20.33 -3.99
C LEU A 158 4.16 -21.03 -3.05
N SER A 159 3.00 -20.42 -2.75
CA SER A 159 1.98 -21.08 -1.96
C SER A 159 1.44 -22.27 -2.73
N LEU A 160 1.44 -23.45 -2.10
CA LEU A 160 0.82 -24.67 -2.62
C LEU A 160 -0.58 -24.90 -2.03
N VAL A 161 -1.01 -24.05 -1.10
CA VAL A 161 -2.27 -24.18 -0.38
C VAL A 161 -3.19 -23.02 -0.76
N ASP A 162 -4.46 -23.34 -0.98
CA ASP A 162 -5.54 -22.37 -1.12
C ASP A 162 -5.92 -21.81 0.25
N PRO A 163 -5.85 -20.48 0.48
CA PRO A 163 -6.00 -19.91 1.82
C PRO A 163 -7.41 -20.01 2.40
N LEU A 164 -8.44 -20.13 1.55
CA LEU A 164 -9.83 -20.25 1.99
C LEU A 164 -10.14 -21.68 2.44
N THR A 165 -9.87 -22.65 1.57
CA THR A 165 -10.24 -24.05 1.79
C THR A 165 -9.18 -24.85 2.55
N GLY A 166 -7.95 -24.34 2.59
CA GLY A 166 -6.75 -25.04 3.04
C GLY A 166 -6.34 -26.21 2.14
N LEU A 167 -7.05 -26.47 1.03
CA LEU A 167 -6.72 -27.56 0.11
C LEU A 167 -5.47 -27.20 -0.70
N GLY A 168 -4.89 -28.18 -1.40
CA GLY A 168 -3.88 -27.86 -2.39
C GLY A 168 -4.49 -26.94 -3.45
N ASN A 169 -3.75 -25.94 -3.92
CA ASN A 169 -4.20 -25.10 -5.02
C ASN A 169 -3.84 -25.72 -6.39
N ARG A 170 -4.25 -25.08 -7.48
CA ARG A 170 -3.94 -25.52 -8.85
C ARG A 170 -2.44 -25.76 -9.11
N ARG A 171 -1.53 -25.05 -8.43
CA ARG A 171 -0.09 -25.27 -8.58
C ARG A 171 0.36 -26.55 -7.89
N ALA A 172 -0.15 -26.83 -6.68
CA ALA A 172 0.11 -28.09 -5.99
C ALA A 172 -0.40 -29.29 -6.78
N LEU A 173 -1.59 -29.15 -7.35
CA LEU A 173 -2.17 -30.13 -8.27
C LEU A 173 -1.20 -30.46 -9.42
N GLU A 174 -0.69 -29.44 -10.11
CA GLU A 174 0.22 -29.63 -11.24
C GLU A 174 1.49 -30.38 -10.82
N VAL A 175 2.06 -30.04 -9.66
CA VAL A 175 3.25 -30.71 -9.12
C VAL A 175 2.98 -32.19 -8.83
N ASP A 176 1.84 -32.51 -8.22
CA ASP A 176 1.54 -33.87 -7.78
C ASP A 176 1.06 -34.75 -8.93
N ILE A 177 0.20 -34.24 -9.82
CA ILE A 177 -0.27 -35.01 -10.98
C ILE A 177 0.88 -35.36 -11.93
N MET A 178 1.89 -34.49 -12.07
CA MET A 178 3.08 -34.78 -12.87
C MET A 178 3.87 -35.97 -12.30
N LYS A 179 4.04 -36.02 -10.97
CA LYS A 179 4.71 -37.14 -10.29
C LYS A 179 3.91 -38.42 -10.43
N ILE A 180 2.60 -38.36 -10.16
CA ILE A 180 1.68 -39.52 -10.23
C ILE A 180 1.62 -40.07 -11.66
N HIS A 181 1.51 -39.20 -12.67
CA HIS A 181 1.49 -39.62 -14.07
C HIS A 181 2.81 -40.28 -14.49
N ALA A 182 3.96 -39.72 -14.11
CA ALA A 182 5.26 -40.33 -14.37
C ALA A 182 5.42 -41.70 -13.68
N ALA A 183 4.97 -41.82 -12.43
CA ALA A 183 4.96 -43.09 -11.69
C ALA A 183 4.04 -44.12 -12.36
N GLY A 184 2.83 -43.72 -12.76
CA GLY A 184 1.91 -44.55 -13.52
C GLY A 184 2.49 -44.97 -14.88
N ILE A 185 3.35 -44.15 -15.49
CA ILE A 185 4.12 -44.53 -16.70
C ILE A 185 5.06 -45.67 -16.42
N ARG A 186 5.91 -45.47 -15.41
CA ARG A 186 6.96 -46.42 -15.07
C ARG A 186 6.43 -47.75 -14.53
N HIS A 187 5.39 -47.71 -13.71
CA HIS A 187 4.91 -48.88 -12.95
C HIS A 187 3.65 -49.53 -13.54
N ARG A 188 3.14 -49.02 -14.67
CA ARG A 188 1.90 -49.51 -15.32
C ARG A 188 0.70 -49.54 -14.37
N ARG A 189 0.62 -48.55 -13.48
CA ARG A 189 -0.52 -48.35 -12.59
C ARG A 189 -1.43 -47.25 -13.14
N ALA A 190 -2.73 -47.50 -13.07
CA ALA A 190 -3.73 -46.50 -13.40
C ALA A 190 -3.88 -45.52 -12.24
N TYR A 191 -4.20 -44.29 -12.58
CA TYR A 191 -4.75 -43.30 -11.65
C TYR A 191 -6.00 -42.70 -12.29
N SER A 192 -6.92 -42.27 -11.45
CA SER A 192 -8.15 -41.59 -11.86
C SER A 192 -8.14 -40.14 -11.37
N VAL A 193 -8.78 -39.28 -12.17
CA VAL A 193 -8.97 -37.86 -11.90
C VAL A 193 -10.47 -37.60 -11.88
N THR A 194 -10.90 -36.78 -10.94
CA THR A 194 -12.27 -36.30 -10.87
C THR A 194 -12.29 -34.78 -10.78
N LEU A 195 -13.06 -34.16 -11.66
CA LEU A 195 -13.42 -32.75 -11.55
C LEU A 195 -14.80 -32.63 -10.89
N PHE A 196 -14.92 -31.73 -9.93
CA PHE A 196 -16.15 -31.40 -9.23
C PHE A 196 -16.47 -29.94 -9.45
N ASP A 197 -17.76 -29.62 -9.51
CA ASP A 197 -18.28 -28.26 -9.51
C ASP A 197 -19.53 -28.20 -8.64
N ILE A 198 -19.63 -27.16 -7.81
CA ILE A 198 -20.79 -26.96 -6.94
C ILE A 198 -21.96 -26.45 -7.78
N ASP A 199 -23.06 -27.19 -7.75
CA ASP A 199 -24.22 -26.91 -8.57
C ASP A 199 -24.88 -25.59 -8.17
N TYR A 200 -25.09 -24.71 -9.16
CA TYR A 200 -25.73 -23.42 -8.97
C TYR A 200 -25.05 -22.53 -7.92
N PHE A 201 -23.73 -22.64 -7.74
CA PHE A 201 -22.99 -21.86 -6.74
C PHE A 201 -23.15 -20.34 -6.90
N LYS A 202 -23.18 -19.84 -8.15
CA LYS A 202 -23.48 -18.42 -8.39
C LYS A 202 -24.81 -17.99 -7.79
N LYS A 203 -25.87 -18.79 -7.96
CA LYS A 203 -27.18 -18.50 -7.36
C LYS A 203 -27.13 -18.52 -5.83
N TYR A 204 -26.34 -19.43 -5.27
CA TYR A 204 -26.13 -19.48 -3.82
C TYR A 204 -25.53 -18.17 -3.32
N ASN A 205 -24.48 -17.68 -3.99
CA ASN A 205 -23.84 -16.40 -3.66
C ASN A 205 -24.77 -15.21 -3.85
N ASP A 206 -25.55 -15.21 -4.93
CA ASP A 206 -26.50 -14.13 -5.22
C ASP A 206 -27.59 -14.04 -4.14
N HIS A 207 -27.99 -15.17 -3.55
CA HIS A 207 -29.00 -15.25 -2.49
C HIS A 207 -28.44 -14.98 -1.07
N TYR A 208 -27.39 -15.69 -0.68
CA TYR A 208 -26.86 -15.69 0.70
C TYR A 208 -25.65 -14.76 0.89
N GLY A 209 -25.13 -14.18 -0.19
CA GLY A 209 -23.94 -13.33 -0.19
C GLY A 209 -22.63 -14.12 -0.23
N HIS A 210 -21.56 -13.45 -0.67
CA HIS A 210 -20.24 -14.07 -0.86
C HIS A 210 -19.65 -14.68 0.42
N GLN A 211 -19.89 -14.10 1.60
CA GLN A 211 -19.40 -14.65 2.87
C GLN A 211 -20.00 -16.03 3.19
N ALA A 212 -21.29 -16.23 2.89
CA ALA A 212 -21.93 -17.55 3.03
C ALA A 212 -21.39 -18.54 1.99
N GLY A 213 -21.13 -18.07 0.77
CA GLY A 213 -20.45 -18.84 -0.27
C GLY A 213 -19.08 -19.34 0.15
N ASP A 214 -18.26 -18.48 0.73
CA ASP A 214 -16.93 -18.81 1.24
C ASP A 214 -17.03 -19.90 2.32
N HIS A 215 -18.00 -19.78 3.24
CA HIS A 215 -18.25 -20.81 4.25
C HIS A 215 -18.68 -22.14 3.64
N VAL A 216 -19.51 -22.13 2.60
CA VAL A 216 -19.89 -23.34 1.85
C VAL A 216 -18.66 -23.99 1.21
N LEU A 217 -17.74 -23.21 0.64
CA LEU A 217 -16.50 -23.76 0.06
C LEU A 217 -15.64 -24.44 1.12
N GLU A 218 -15.54 -23.88 2.33
CA GLU A 218 -14.85 -24.51 3.47
C GLU A 218 -15.52 -25.83 3.90
N LEU A 219 -16.86 -25.87 3.94
CA LEU A 219 -17.63 -27.06 4.29
C LEU A 219 -17.46 -28.18 3.24
N VAL A 220 -17.59 -27.85 1.95
CA VAL A 220 -17.38 -28.80 0.84
C VAL A 220 -15.96 -29.35 0.88
N SER A 221 -14.97 -28.49 1.13
CA SER A 221 -13.57 -28.90 1.26
C SER A 221 -13.35 -29.87 2.41
N SER A 222 -14.01 -29.61 3.55
CA SER A 222 -13.97 -30.49 4.72
C SER A 222 -14.65 -31.83 4.46
N HIS A 223 -15.77 -31.83 3.74
CA HIS A 223 -16.47 -33.04 3.29
C HIS A 223 -15.60 -33.90 2.38
N PHE A 224 -14.96 -33.28 1.38
CA PHE A 224 -14.06 -33.97 0.47
C PHE A 224 -12.88 -34.60 1.22
N ARG A 225 -12.19 -33.87 2.11
CA ARG A 225 -11.09 -34.43 2.92
C ARG A 225 -11.49 -35.63 3.76
N LYS A 226 -12.69 -35.63 4.34
CA LYS A 226 -13.18 -36.75 5.17
C LYS A 226 -13.59 -37.96 4.33
N SER A 227 -13.86 -37.75 3.05
CA SER A 227 -14.42 -38.78 2.18
C SER A 227 -13.37 -39.55 1.38
N ILE A 228 -12.12 -39.08 1.35
CA ILE A 228 -11.01 -39.66 0.58
C ILE A 228 -10.05 -40.48 1.46
N ARG A 229 -9.21 -41.31 0.82
CA ARG A 229 -8.14 -42.07 1.50
C ARG A 229 -6.89 -41.20 1.68
N GLU A 230 -5.96 -41.63 2.52
CA GLU A 230 -4.69 -40.92 2.74
C GLU A 230 -3.84 -40.79 1.47
N ALA A 231 -3.95 -41.75 0.54
CA ALA A 231 -3.24 -41.72 -0.73
C ALA A 231 -3.85 -40.76 -1.77
N ASP A 232 -5.12 -40.36 -1.58
CA ASP A 232 -5.83 -39.48 -2.49
C ASP A 232 -5.55 -38.02 -2.14
N ALA A 233 -5.66 -37.13 -3.13
CA ALA A 233 -5.46 -35.70 -2.93
C ALA A 233 -6.58 -34.89 -3.58
N VAL A 234 -7.05 -33.86 -2.89
CA VAL A 234 -8.08 -32.93 -3.38
C VAL A 234 -7.51 -31.51 -3.40
N PHE A 235 -7.79 -30.82 -4.50
CA PHE A 235 -7.29 -29.50 -4.80
C PHE A 235 -8.44 -28.56 -5.15
N ARG A 236 -8.30 -27.28 -4.82
CA ARG A 236 -9.18 -26.24 -5.38
C ARG A 236 -8.65 -25.85 -6.75
N TYR A 237 -9.43 -26.14 -7.79
CA TYR A 237 -9.03 -25.96 -9.18
C TYR A 237 -9.24 -24.52 -9.66
N GLY A 238 -10.35 -23.90 -9.24
CA GLY A 238 -10.66 -22.48 -9.45
C GLY A 238 -12.08 -22.16 -9.01
N GLY A 239 -12.31 -21.02 -8.36
CA GLY A 239 -13.67 -20.63 -7.91
C GLY A 239 -14.33 -21.70 -7.03
N GLU A 240 -15.41 -22.29 -7.55
CA GLU A 240 -16.20 -23.40 -7.00
C GLU A 240 -15.82 -24.80 -7.53
N GLU A 241 -14.79 -24.89 -8.36
CA GLU A 241 -14.30 -26.13 -8.96
C GLU A 241 -13.22 -26.79 -8.10
N PHE A 242 -13.32 -28.11 -7.93
CA PHE A 242 -12.35 -28.93 -7.21
C PHE A 242 -11.86 -30.06 -8.10
N LEU A 243 -10.62 -30.49 -7.88
CA LEU A 243 -10.04 -31.63 -8.58
C LEU A 243 -9.50 -32.64 -7.58
N MET A 244 -9.88 -33.89 -7.74
CA MET A 244 -9.38 -35.02 -6.94
C MET A 244 -8.51 -35.94 -7.80
N ILE A 245 -7.37 -36.35 -7.26
CA ILE A 245 -6.51 -37.38 -7.85
C ILE A 245 -6.54 -38.61 -6.94
N MET A 246 -6.82 -39.77 -7.54
CA MET A 246 -6.83 -41.07 -6.89
C MET A 246 -5.74 -41.95 -7.53
N PRO A 247 -4.54 -42.04 -6.92
CA PRO A 247 -3.49 -42.94 -7.38
C PRO A 247 -3.94 -44.40 -7.28
N ASP A 248 -3.38 -45.25 -8.16
CA ASP A 248 -3.60 -46.71 -8.13
C ASP A 248 -5.08 -47.14 -8.14
N THR A 249 -5.93 -46.30 -8.72
CA THR A 249 -7.39 -46.44 -8.74
C THR A 249 -7.86 -46.50 -10.19
N ASP A 250 -8.70 -47.48 -10.52
CA ASP A 250 -9.32 -47.60 -11.84
C ASP A 250 -10.58 -46.71 -11.94
N VAL A 251 -11.31 -46.82 -13.06
CA VAL A 251 -12.48 -45.97 -13.28
C VAL A 251 -13.71 -46.40 -12.47
N ASP A 252 -13.83 -47.69 -12.17
CA ASP A 252 -15.00 -48.24 -11.49
C ASP A 252 -14.90 -47.97 -9.98
N GLU A 253 -13.70 -48.13 -9.40
CA GLU A 253 -13.41 -47.77 -8.01
C GLU A 253 -13.50 -46.25 -7.79
N ALA A 254 -13.02 -45.47 -8.76
CA ALA A 254 -13.19 -44.02 -8.77
C ALA A 254 -14.66 -43.64 -8.76
N LEU A 255 -15.48 -44.25 -9.63
CA LEU A 255 -16.91 -43.98 -9.71
C LEU A 255 -17.63 -44.26 -8.39
N ALA A 256 -17.36 -45.40 -7.76
CA ALA A 256 -17.96 -45.73 -6.46
C ALA A 256 -17.59 -44.72 -5.37
N THR A 257 -16.32 -44.29 -5.34
CA THR A 257 -15.83 -43.29 -4.38
C THR A 257 -16.49 -41.92 -4.61
N VAL A 258 -16.56 -41.49 -5.87
CA VAL A 258 -17.11 -40.19 -6.26
C VAL A 258 -18.62 -40.14 -6.06
N GLN A 259 -19.35 -41.21 -6.36
CA GLN A 259 -20.78 -41.29 -6.08
C GLN A 259 -21.06 -41.14 -4.58
N ARG A 260 -20.29 -41.80 -3.73
CA ARG A 260 -20.39 -41.62 -2.26
C ARG A 260 -20.13 -40.18 -1.84
N ILE A 261 -19.16 -39.50 -2.46
CA ILE A 261 -18.87 -38.09 -2.18
C ILE A 261 -20.05 -37.19 -2.58
N VAL A 262 -20.58 -37.38 -3.80
CA VAL A 262 -21.71 -36.59 -4.34
C VAL A 262 -22.95 -36.79 -3.47
N THR A 263 -23.35 -38.03 -3.22
CA THR A 263 -24.49 -38.35 -2.34
C THR A 263 -24.27 -37.82 -0.94
N GLY A 264 -23.09 -38.05 -0.36
CA GLY A 264 -22.78 -37.58 0.99
C GLY A 264 -22.80 -36.06 1.14
N LEU A 265 -22.59 -35.29 0.06
CA LEU A 265 -22.74 -33.83 0.11
C LEU A 265 -24.21 -33.43 0.12
N SER A 266 -25.01 -34.07 -0.74
CA SER A 266 -26.47 -33.87 -0.78
C SER A 266 -27.12 -34.24 0.57
N ASP A 267 -26.63 -35.28 1.23
CA ASP A 267 -27.12 -35.76 2.54
C ASP A 267 -26.79 -34.80 3.71
N LEU A 268 -25.94 -33.79 3.50
CA LEU A 268 -25.74 -32.73 4.49
C LEU A 268 -26.92 -31.76 4.56
N GLU A 269 -27.85 -31.83 3.59
CA GLU A 269 -29.08 -31.02 3.54
C GLU A 269 -28.83 -29.51 3.73
N ILE A 270 -27.71 -29.01 3.20
CA ILE A 270 -27.37 -27.58 3.29
C ILE A 270 -28.36 -26.79 2.41
N PRO A 271 -29.17 -25.87 2.96
CA PRO A 271 -30.24 -25.22 2.20
C PRO A 271 -29.74 -24.39 1.02
N HIS A 272 -30.31 -24.60 -0.17
CA HIS A 272 -30.05 -23.80 -1.37
C HIS A 272 -31.37 -23.40 -2.03
N GLN A 273 -32.01 -22.34 -1.50
CA GLN A 273 -33.38 -21.97 -1.85
C GLN A 273 -33.59 -21.62 -3.32
N ASP A 274 -32.60 -21.02 -3.98
CA ASP A 274 -32.70 -20.60 -5.38
C ASP A 274 -32.25 -21.70 -6.37
N SER A 275 -31.84 -22.86 -5.84
CA SER A 275 -31.53 -24.06 -6.62
C SER A 275 -32.80 -24.88 -6.88
N PRO A 276 -33.01 -25.38 -8.11
CA PRO A 276 -34.04 -26.39 -8.38
C PRO A 276 -33.87 -27.71 -7.60
N LEU A 277 -32.72 -27.91 -6.96
CA LEU A 277 -32.39 -29.10 -6.19
C LEU A 277 -32.63 -28.94 -4.68
N GLU A 278 -33.07 -27.74 -4.25
CA GLU A 278 -33.40 -27.35 -2.86
C GLU A 278 -32.23 -27.37 -1.85
N PHE A 279 -31.21 -28.19 -2.09
CA PHE A 279 -30.02 -28.33 -1.28
C PHE A 279 -28.75 -28.09 -2.10
N LEU A 280 -27.64 -27.88 -1.40
CA LEU A 280 -26.31 -27.80 -1.99
C LEU A 280 -25.90 -29.18 -2.52
N THR A 281 -25.58 -29.24 -3.80
CA THR A 281 -25.11 -30.46 -4.47
C THR A 281 -23.86 -30.19 -5.28
N THR A 282 -23.21 -31.25 -5.76
CA THR A 282 -22.08 -31.13 -6.68
C THR A 282 -22.22 -32.12 -7.81
N SER A 283 -21.83 -31.69 -9.01
CA SER A 283 -21.69 -32.56 -10.17
C SER A 283 -20.23 -32.95 -10.33
N ALA A 284 -19.98 -34.17 -10.81
CA ALA A 284 -18.63 -34.70 -10.96
C ALA A 284 -18.40 -35.35 -12.33
N GLY A 285 -17.20 -35.15 -12.86
CA GLY A 285 -16.72 -35.80 -14.07
C GLY A 285 -15.46 -36.61 -13.79
N ILE A 286 -15.44 -37.86 -14.22
CA ILE A 286 -14.39 -38.84 -13.87
C ILE A 286 -13.71 -39.31 -15.14
N ALA A 287 -12.38 -39.39 -15.10
CA ALA A 287 -11.59 -40.03 -16.14
C ALA A 287 -10.43 -40.80 -15.54
N SER A 288 -10.05 -41.90 -16.19
CA SER A 288 -8.87 -42.68 -15.81
C SER A 288 -7.75 -42.51 -16.84
N SER A 289 -6.52 -42.43 -16.34
CA SER A 289 -5.31 -42.38 -17.19
C SER A 289 -5.10 -43.65 -18.03
N HIS A 290 -5.76 -44.74 -17.64
CA HIS A 290 -5.73 -46.00 -18.35
C HIS A 290 -7.13 -46.63 -18.35
N HIS A 291 -7.69 -46.88 -19.53
CA HIS A 291 -8.96 -47.58 -19.66
C HIS A 291 -8.88 -48.59 -20.80
N GLN A 292 -9.34 -49.83 -20.56
CA GLN A 292 -9.37 -50.92 -21.55
C GLN A 292 -8.06 -51.14 -22.32
N GLY A 293 -6.91 -51.05 -21.64
CA GLY A 293 -5.59 -51.24 -22.26
C GLY A 293 -5.06 -50.04 -23.04
N GLN A 294 -5.82 -48.95 -23.12
CA GLN A 294 -5.39 -47.70 -23.73
C GLN A 294 -4.92 -46.73 -22.66
N ARG A 295 -3.71 -46.21 -22.89
CA ARG A 295 -3.06 -45.26 -22.02
C ARG A 295 -3.13 -43.86 -22.62
N LEU A 296 -3.49 -42.88 -21.80
CA LEU A 296 -3.42 -41.48 -22.19
C LEU A 296 -1.97 -40.97 -22.15
N ALA A 297 -1.61 -40.15 -23.13
CA ALA A 297 -0.24 -39.69 -23.36
C ALA A 297 0.16 -38.54 -22.43
N SER A 298 -0.83 -37.82 -21.87
CA SER A 298 -0.61 -36.66 -21.00
C SER A 298 -1.67 -36.64 -19.91
N TRP A 299 -1.30 -36.21 -18.71
CA TRP A 299 -2.25 -35.97 -17.62
C TRP A 299 -3.30 -34.91 -17.99
N ARG A 300 -2.96 -33.94 -18.87
CA ARG A 300 -3.91 -32.92 -19.33
C ARG A 300 -5.09 -33.54 -20.09
N GLN A 301 -4.84 -34.59 -20.87
CA GLN A 301 -5.90 -35.33 -21.57
C GLN A 301 -6.83 -36.06 -20.59
N VAL A 302 -6.30 -36.49 -19.45
CA VAL A 302 -7.13 -37.11 -18.39
C VAL A 302 -8.06 -36.05 -17.78
N VAL A 303 -7.54 -34.85 -17.51
CA VAL A 303 -8.34 -33.72 -17.00
C VAL A 303 -9.38 -33.27 -18.02
N GLU A 304 -9.02 -33.18 -19.31
CA GLU A 304 -9.96 -32.85 -20.40
C GLU A 304 -11.12 -33.86 -20.48
N LEU A 305 -10.85 -35.17 -20.38
CA LEU A 305 -11.93 -36.17 -20.31
C LEU A 305 -12.77 -36.02 -19.05
N ALA A 306 -12.16 -35.74 -17.89
CA ALA A 306 -12.92 -35.48 -16.68
C ALA A 306 -13.84 -34.26 -16.84
N ASP A 307 -13.42 -33.23 -17.57
CA ASP A 307 -14.23 -32.04 -17.87
C ASP A 307 -15.42 -32.38 -18.77
N GLU A 308 -15.22 -33.22 -19.79
CA GLU A 308 -16.32 -33.75 -20.61
C GLU A 308 -17.35 -34.51 -19.76
N GLY A 309 -16.88 -35.33 -18.82
CA GLY A 309 -17.76 -36.03 -17.87
C GLY A 309 -18.55 -35.05 -17.01
N LEU A 310 -17.90 -34.00 -16.52
CA LEU A 310 -18.54 -32.98 -15.69
C LEU A 310 -19.61 -32.20 -16.48
N TYR A 311 -19.31 -31.88 -17.74
CA TYR A 311 -20.25 -31.27 -18.65
C TYR A 311 -21.51 -32.13 -18.84
N GLU A 312 -21.35 -33.44 -19.07
CA GLU A 312 -22.49 -34.35 -19.21
C GLU A 312 -23.28 -34.51 -17.91
N ALA A 313 -22.62 -34.53 -16.75
CA ALA A 313 -23.29 -34.52 -15.44
C ALA A 313 -24.17 -33.28 -15.25
N LYS A 314 -23.65 -32.08 -15.59
CA LYS A 314 -24.39 -30.82 -15.51
C LYS A 314 -25.57 -30.77 -16.48
N LYS A 315 -25.40 -31.32 -17.68
CA LYS A 315 -26.44 -31.37 -18.72
C LYS A 315 -27.54 -32.38 -18.37
N SER A 316 -27.19 -33.49 -17.74
CA SER A 316 -28.11 -34.58 -17.39
C SER A 316 -28.90 -34.34 -16.10
N GLY A 317 -28.89 -33.11 -15.56
CA GLY A 317 -29.69 -32.74 -14.39
C GLY A 317 -28.91 -32.41 -13.11
N ARG A 318 -27.57 -32.41 -13.15
CA ARG A 318 -26.68 -32.12 -12.01
C ARG A 318 -26.79 -33.15 -10.86
N ASN A 319 -26.12 -32.91 -9.71
CA ASN A 319 -26.08 -33.80 -8.54
C ASN A 319 -25.75 -35.27 -8.88
N GLN A 320 -24.77 -35.48 -9.75
CA GLN A 320 -24.41 -36.81 -10.23
C GLN A 320 -22.98 -36.84 -10.75
N ALA A 321 -22.49 -38.06 -10.95
CA ALA A 321 -21.16 -38.30 -11.50
C ALA A 321 -21.25 -39.01 -12.86
N PHE A 322 -20.48 -38.54 -13.83
CA PHE A 322 -20.33 -39.18 -15.14
C PHE A 322 -18.89 -39.59 -15.38
N VAL A 323 -18.71 -40.74 -16.01
CA VAL A 323 -17.42 -41.22 -16.48
C VAL A 323 -17.28 -40.84 -17.94
N SER A 324 -16.20 -40.14 -18.30
CA SER A 324 -15.79 -40.01 -19.70
C SER A 324 -14.63 -40.94 -19.99
N VAL A 325 -14.72 -41.64 -21.11
CA VAL A 325 -13.68 -42.50 -21.65
C VAL A 325 -13.45 -42.12 -23.09
N ARG A 326 -12.19 -42.20 -23.53
CA ARG A 326 -11.87 -41.97 -24.93
C ARG A 326 -12.48 -43.08 -25.79
N ASN A 327 -13.51 -42.75 -26.57
CA ASN A 327 -14.06 -43.67 -27.56
C ASN A 327 -13.03 -43.91 -28.68
N THR A 328 -12.51 -45.12 -28.80
CA THR A 328 -11.85 -45.53 -30.04
C THR A 328 -12.88 -45.82 -31.12
N LEU A 329 -13.07 -44.87 -32.04
CA LEU A 329 -13.48 -45.23 -33.39
C LEU A 329 -12.28 -45.90 -34.08
N LYS A 330 -12.21 -47.24 -34.05
CA LYS A 330 -11.45 -47.97 -35.06
C LYS A 330 -12.36 -48.09 -36.29
N ALA A 331 -12.10 -47.28 -37.31
CA ALA A 331 -12.50 -47.64 -38.65
C ALA A 331 -11.71 -48.88 -39.05
N VAL A 332 -12.39 -50.02 -39.18
CA VAL A 332 -11.86 -51.20 -39.85
C VAL A 332 -12.15 -51.00 -41.33
N ASN A 333 -11.12 -50.81 -42.14
CA ASN A 333 -11.15 -51.08 -43.58
C ASN A 333 -10.36 -52.36 -43.83
#